data_AF-A0A941R1E0-F1
#
_entry.id   AF-A0A941R1E0-F1
#
_cell.length_a   1.000
_cell.length_b   1.000
_cell.length_c   1.000
_cell.angle_alpha   90.00
_cell.angle_beta   90.00
_cell.angle_gamma   90.00
#
_symmetry.space_group_name_H-M   'P 1'
#
loop_
_entity.id
_entity.type
_entity.pdbx_description
1 polymer ?
#
loop_
_entity_poly.entity_id
_entity_poly.type
_entity_poly.pdbx_seq_one_letter_code
_entity_poly.pdbx_strand_id
1 'polypeptide(L)'
;MKRRPLITILLALSCIVSAVMLVATPSHKAIDYSAAENLDSLIASALSQEPSIGANFRKYDIEVDSNFTRTVYRVPVHPTFSKTMFHYSLHQTLSKLKIESPAKVLFPERDMNIYIYDNGTIRSTIRLITTKPKQESE
;
A
#
# COMPACT_ATOMS: atom_id res chain seq x y z
N MET A 1 -55.03 -6.42 -4.58
CA MET A 1 -54.11 -7.41 -5.19
C MET A 1 -53.87 -8.56 -4.23
N LYS A 2 -53.94 -9.83 -4.69
CA LYS A 2 -53.64 -11.00 -3.84
C LYS A 2 -52.19 -10.90 -3.33
N ARG A 3 -51.93 -11.16 -2.04
CA ARG A 3 -50.59 -10.99 -1.42
C ARG A 3 -49.52 -11.90 -2.03
N ARG A 4 -49.91 -13.10 -2.48
CA ARG A 4 -49.01 -14.11 -3.05
C ARG A 4 -48.26 -13.64 -4.32
N PRO A 5 -48.94 -13.12 -5.38
CA PRO A 5 -48.23 -12.65 -6.58
C PRO A 5 -47.32 -11.44 -6.31
N LEU A 6 -47.64 -10.61 -5.33
CA LEU A 6 -46.85 -9.42 -4.99
C LEU A 6 -45.50 -9.81 -4.37
N ILE A 7 -45.49 -10.83 -3.51
CA ILE A 7 -44.26 -11.35 -2.88
C ILE A 7 -43.35 -11.99 -3.94
N THR A 8 -43.91 -12.77 -4.86
CA THR A 8 -43.13 -13.40 -5.94
C THR A 8 -42.50 -12.38 -6.89
N ILE A 9 -43.22 -11.28 -7.20
CA ILE A 9 -42.67 -10.19 -8.02
C ILE A 9 -41.53 -9.49 -7.29
N LEU A 10 -41.68 -9.22 -6.00
CA LEU A 10 -40.65 -8.58 -5.20
C LEU A 10 -39.37 -9.43 -5.11
N LEU A 11 -39.53 -10.75 -4.94
CA LEU A 11 -38.41 -11.70 -4.90
C LEU A 11 -37.68 -11.78 -6.25
N ALA A 12 -38.45 -11.83 -7.36
CA ALA A 12 -37.85 -11.83 -8.69
C ALA A 12 -37.05 -10.54 -8.93
N LEU A 13 -37.58 -9.40 -8.50
CA LEU A 13 -36.93 -8.11 -8.66
C LEU A 13 -35.66 -8.00 -7.81
N SER A 14 -35.65 -8.53 -6.58
CA SER A 14 -34.43 -8.57 -5.76
C SER A 14 -33.35 -9.46 -6.39
N CYS A 15 -33.71 -10.63 -6.91
CA CYS A 15 -32.78 -11.54 -7.57
C CYS A 15 -32.16 -10.90 -8.83
N ILE A 16 -32.95 -10.19 -9.63
CA ILE A 16 -32.46 -9.47 -10.81
C ILE A 16 -31.46 -8.39 -10.40
N VAL A 17 -31.77 -7.59 -9.37
CA VAL A 17 -30.86 -6.56 -8.87
C VAL A 17 -29.55 -7.17 -8.38
N SER A 18 -29.59 -8.28 -7.63
CA SER A 18 -28.39 -8.99 -7.20
C SER A 18 -27.57 -9.55 -8.37
N ALA A 19 -28.21 -10.10 -9.40
CA ALA A 19 -27.52 -10.60 -10.59
C ALA A 19 -26.83 -9.47 -11.38
N VAL A 20 -27.51 -8.32 -11.52
CA VAL A 20 -26.93 -7.14 -12.16
C VAL A 20 -25.72 -6.63 -11.36
N MET A 21 -25.83 -6.57 -10.03
CA MET A 21 -24.70 -6.18 -9.16
C MET A 21 -23.51 -7.13 -9.31
N LEU A 22 -23.75 -8.44 -9.41
CA LEU A 22 -22.68 -9.43 -9.57
C LEU A 22 -21.97 -9.32 -10.93
N VAL A 23 -22.70 -8.98 -12.00
CA VAL A 23 -22.10 -8.79 -13.34
C VAL A 23 -21.43 -7.41 -13.47
N ALA A 24 -22.00 -6.38 -12.85
CA ALA A 24 -21.48 -5.02 -12.89
C ALA A 24 -20.27 -4.81 -11.95
N THR A 25 -20.10 -5.68 -10.95
CA THR A 25 -18.92 -5.61 -10.08
C THR A 25 -17.69 -6.07 -10.87
N PRO A 26 -16.63 -5.24 -10.98
CA PRO A 26 -15.42 -5.64 -11.65
C PRO A 26 -14.84 -6.87 -10.95
N SER A 27 -14.45 -7.88 -11.75
CA SER A 27 -13.84 -9.10 -11.24
C SER A 27 -12.73 -8.75 -10.25
N HIS A 28 -12.86 -9.24 -9.02
CA HIS A 28 -11.83 -9.09 -8.00
C HIS A 28 -10.59 -9.79 -8.53
N LYS A 29 -9.65 -9.00 -9.09
CA LYS A 29 -8.40 -9.56 -9.60
C LYS A 29 -7.69 -10.19 -8.42
N ALA A 30 -7.70 -11.52 -8.38
CA ALA A 30 -6.87 -12.29 -7.46
C ALA A 30 -5.45 -11.72 -7.54
N ILE A 31 -4.88 -11.46 -6.38
CA ILE A 31 -3.56 -10.86 -6.26
C ILE A 31 -2.59 -11.75 -7.02
N ASP A 32 -2.00 -11.25 -8.11
CA ASP A 32 -0.93 -11.95 -8.79
C ASP A 32 0.32 -11.83 -7.91
N TYR A 33 0.56 -12.88 -7.13
CA TYR A 33 1.68 -12.94 -6.19
C TYR A 33 3.04 -12.78 -6.89
N SER A 34 3.14 -13.10 -8.19
CA SER A 34 4.37 -12.89 -8.96
C SER A 34 4.69 -11.41 -9.19
N ALA A 35 3.68 -10.56 -9.40
CA ALA A 35 3.84 -9.12 -9.49
C ALA A 35 4.22 -8.52 -8.13
N ALA A 36 3.69 -9.08 -7.03
CA ALA A 36 4.01 -8.66 -5.66
C ALA A 36 5.45 -9.02 -5.25
N GLU A 37 5.96 -10.20 -5.60
CA GLU A 37 7.36 -10.58 -5.36
C GLU A 37 8.35 -9.66 -6.10
N ASN A 38 8.00 -9.27 -7.33
CA ASN A 38 8.79 -8.30 -8.09
C ASN A 38 8.78 -6.91 -7.44
N LEU A 39 7.64 -6.45 -6.92
CA LEU A 39 7.53 -5.15 -6.25
C LEU A 39 8.34 -5.09 -4.96
N ASP A 40 8.25 -6.14 -4.15
CA ASP A 40 8.97 -6.21 -2.88
C ASP A 40 10.49 -6.26 -3.09
N SER A 41 10.97 -7.00 -4.09
CA SER A 41 12.39 -7.01 -4.42
C SER A 41 12.87 -5.64 -4.92
N LEU A 42 12.05 -4.92 -5.69
CA LEU A 42 12.35 -3.56 -6.15
C LEU A 42 12.46 -2.59 -4.97
N ILE A 43 11.48 -2.61 -4.06
CA ILE A 43 11.50 -1.74 -2.87
C ILE A 43 12.71 -2.06 -1.99
N ALA A 44 12.96 -3.34 -1.70
CA ALA A 44 14.10 -3.77 -0.90
C ALA A 44 15.43 -3.38 -1.55
N SER A 45 15.54 -3.49 -2.88
CA SER A 45 16.71 -3.06 -3.64
C SER A 45 16.91 -1.55 -3.56
N ALA A 46 15.85 -0.75 -3.76
CA ALA A 46 15.91 0.70 -3.65
C ALA A 46 16.33 1.18 -2.24
N LEU A 47 15.84 0.51 -1.18
CA LEU A 47 16.27 0.78 0.19
C LEU A 47 17.73 0.39 0.44
N SER A 48 18.15 -0.75 -0.10
CA SER A 48 19.52 -1.27 0.10
C SER A 48 20.57 -0.49 -0.69
N GLN A 49 20.21 0.10 -1.83
CA GLN A 49 21.09 0.94 -2.65
C GLN A 49 21.34 2.32 -2.03
N GLU A 50 20.44 2.80 -1.18
CA GLU A 50 20.62 4.07 -0.45
C GLU A 50 21.65 3.87 0.67
N PRO A 51 22.85 4.50 0.61
CA PRO A 51 23.94 4.25 1.56
C PRO A 51 23.56 4.56 3.01
N SER A 52 22.67 5.54 3.20
CA SER A 52 22.20 5.96 4.53
C SER A 52 21.24 4.97 5.19
N ILE A 53 20.63 4.08 4.39
CA ILE A 53 19.66 3.07 4.84
C ILE A 53 20.32 1.70 4.80
N GLY A 54 20.77 1.25 3.64
CA GLY A 54 21.32 -0.08 3.43
C GLY A 54 20.36 -1.18 3.89
N ALA A 55 20.87 -2.15 4.67
CA ALA A 55 20.07 -3.21 5.26
C ALA A 55 19.35 -2.81 6.57
N ASN A 56 19.41 -1.53 6.99
CA ASN A 56 18.86 -1.07 8.27
C ASN A 56 17.37 -0.75 8.17
N PHE A 57 16.55 -1.74 7.81
CA PHE A 57 15.10 -1.63 7.83
C PHE A 57 14.45 -2.93 8.29
N ARG A 58 13.19 -2.84 8.73
CA ARG A 58 12.39 -4.02 9.09
C ARG A 58 11.21 -4.14 8.13
N LYS A 59 11.00 -5.34 7.61
CA LYS A 59 9.82 -5.71 6.81
C LYS A 59 8.88 -6.54 7.67
N TYR A 60 7.59 -6.23 7.64
CA TYR A 60 6.54 -7.03 8.25
C TYR A 60 5.19 -6.76 7.56
N ASP A 61 4.28 -7.71 7.65
CA ASP A 61 2.95 -7.57 7.07
C ASP A 61 1.95 -7.13 8.14
N ILE A 62 0.98 -6.32 7.74
CA ILE A 62 -0.17 -5.96 8.55
C ILE A 62 -1.44 -6.44 7.89
N GLU A 63 -2.35 -7.00 8.69
CA GLU A 63 -3.71 -7.31 8.24
C GLU A 63 -4.51 -6.00 8.17
N VAL A 64 -5.08 -5.72 7.00
CA VAL A 64 -5.93 -4.53 6.78
C VAL A 64 -7.40 -4.94 6.84
N ASP A 65 -7.72 -6.10 6.26
CA ASP A 65 -8.99 -6.81 6.39
C ASP A 65 -8.75 -8.33 6.28
N SER A 66 -9.80 -9.13 6.40
CA SER A 66 -9.72 -10.60 6.43
C SER A 66 -9.12 -11.25 5.18
N ASN A 67 -9.09 -10.55 4.05
CA ASN A 67 -8.57 -11.06 2.78
C ASN A 67 -7.41 -10.22 2.23
N PHE A 68 -6.97 -9.20 2.96
CA PHE A 68 -5.99 -8.23 2.47
C PHE A 68 -4.93 -7.92 3.53
N THR A 69 -3.69 -8.26 3.18
CA THR A 69 -2.50 -7.88 3.92
C THR A 69 -1.72 -6.80 3.17
N ARG A 70 -1.01 -5.97 3.92
CA ARG A 70 -0.14 -4.92 3.40
C ARG A 70 1.26 -5.06 3.97
N THR A 71 2.25 -5.02 3.09
CA THR A 71 3.65 -5.05 3.49
C THR A 71 4.08 -3.68 4.02
N VAL A 72 4.77 -3.65 5.16
CA VAL A 72 5.30 -2.42 5.76
C VAL A 72 6.82 -2.50 5.88
N TYR A 73 7.50 -1.52 5.31
CA TYR A 73 8.93 -1.29 5.46
C TYR A 73 9.14 -0.19 6.50
N ARG A 74 9.62 -0.55 7.68
CA ARG A 74 9.98 0.40 8.73
C ARG A 74 11.45 0.77 8.59
N VAL A 75 11.71 2.01 8.19
CA VAL A 75 13.03 2.50 7.82
C VAL A 75 13.44 3.63 8.77
N PRO A 76 14.23 3.33 9.82
CA PRO A 76 14.83 4.36 10.63
C PRO A 76 15.84 5.17 9.80
N VAL A 77 15.74 6.49 9.85
CA VAL A 77 16.64 7.40 9.14
C VAL A 77 17.07 8.55 10.04
N HIS A 78 18.30 9.03 9.83
CA HIS A 78 18.84 10.18 10.55
C HIS A 78 18.03 11.47 10.25
N PRO A 79 17.97 12.46 11.14
CA PRO A 79 17.25 13.72 10.90
C PRO A 79 17.73 14.51 9.68
N THR A 80 19.00 14.34 9.28
CA THR A 80 19.57 15.00 8.09
C THR A 80 19.27 14.26 6.79
N PHE A 81 18.68 13.06 6.86
CA PHE A 81 18.33 12.28 5.67
C PHE A 81 17.23 12.97 4.86
N SER A 82 17.49 13.21 3.58
CA SER A 82 16.54 13.86 2.67
C SER A 82 15.46 12.88 2.21
N LYS A 83 14.39 12.77 3.01
CA LYS A 83 13.23 11.90 2.72
C LYS A 83 12.58 12.21 1.38
N THR A 84 12.48 13.49 1.03
CA THR A 84 11.90 13.95 -0.24
C THR A 84 12.77 13.56 -1.42
N MET A 85 14.10 13.63 -1.31
CA MET A 85 15.00 13.21 -2.39
C MET A 85 14.91 11.70 -2.61
N PHE A 86 14.96 10.92 -1.53
CA PHE A 86 14.76 9.48 -1.61
C PHE A 86 13.41 9.12 -2.26
N HIS A 87 12.33 9.78 -1.83
CA HIS A 87 11.00 9.57 -2.38
C HIS A 87 10.94 9.91 -3.88
N TYR A 88 11.59 11.00 -4.30
CA TYR A 88 11.69 11.39 -5.71
C TYR A 88 12.39 10.30 -6.55
N SER A 89 13.56 9.83 -6.12
CA SER A 89 14.31 8.78 -6.82
C SER A 89 13.54 7.46 -6.89
N LEU A 90 12.87 7.09 -5.79
CA LEU A 90 11.99 5.92 -5.76
C LEU A 90 10.83 6.08 -6.75
N HIS A 91 10.16 7.24 -6.75
CA HIS A 91 9.04 7.52 -7.64
C HIS A 91 9.44 7.47 -9.11
N GLN A 92 10.61 8.00 -9.48
CA GLN A 92 11.14 7.89 -10.85
C GLN A 92 11.33 6.45 -11.31
N THR A 93 11.66 5.54 -10.40
CA THR A 93 11.83 4.12 -10.71
C THR A 93 10.47 3.43 -10.87
N LEU A 94 9.56 3.67 -9.93
CA LEU A 94 8.23 3.05 -9.91
C LEU A 94 7.30 3.56 -11.03
N SER A 95 7.38 4.85 -11.38
CA SER A 95 6.58 5.46 -12.45
C SER A 95 6.83 4.83 -13.82
N LYS A 96 8.06 4.36 -14.11
CA LYS A 96 8.37 3.59 -15.32
C LYS A 96 7.56 2.30 -15.44
N LEU A 97 7.14 1.76 -14.31
CA LEU A 97 6.30 0.57 -14.19
C LEU A 97 4.82 0.90 -14.00
N LYS A 98 4.44 2.18 -14.14
CA LYS A 98 3.08 2.69 -13.87
C LYS A 98 2.60 2.45 -12.44
N ILE A 99 3.54 2.38 -11.50
CA ILE A 99 3.27 2.25 -10.06
C ILE A 99 3.31 3.64 -9.45
N GLU A 100 2.22 4.02 -8.78
CA GLU A 100 2.13 5.31 -8.09
C GLU A 100 2.68 5.21 -6.68
N SER A 101 3.32 6.27 -6.22
CA SER A 101 3.96 6.29 -4.90
C SER A 101 3.70 7.59 -4.13
N PRO A 102 2.45 8.01 -3.89
CA PRO A 102 2.18 9.22 -3.11
C PRO A 102 2.74 9.12 -1.69
N ALA A 103 3.11 10.25 -1.11
CA ALA A 103 3.67 10.33 0.24
C ALA A 103 2.87 11.27 1.13
N LYS A 104 2.79 10.93 2.43
CA LYS A 104 2.24 11.77 3.49
C LYS A 104 3.32 12.04 4.53
N VAL A 105 3.55 13.31 4.81
CA VAL A 105 4.42 13.76 5.90
C VAL A 105 3.59 13.85 7.18
N LEU A 106 4.13 13.30 8.27
CA LEU A 106 3.55 13.36 9.61
C LEU A 106 4.32 14.38 10.44
N PHE A 107 3.59 15.36 10.97
CA PHE A 107 4.10 16.39 11.86
C PHE A 107 3.63 16.12 13.29
N PRO A 108 4.45 16.47 14.30
CA PRO A 108 5.72 17.20 14.25
C PRO A 108 6.99 16.35 14.02
N GLU A 109 6.88 15.02 14.01
CA GLU A 109 8.02 14.09 14.00
C GLU A 109 8.84 14.15 12.71
N ARG A 110 8.29 14.75 11.66
CA ARG A 110 8.85 14.80 10.30
C ARG A 110 9.01 13.40 9.71
N ASP A 111 8.19 12.46 10.15
CA ASP A 111 8.11 11.12 9.55
C ASP A 111 7.44 11.21 8.18
N MET A 112 7.78 10.29 7.28
CA MET A 112 7.19 10.22 5.95
C MET A 112 6.72 8.81 5.65
N ASN A 113 5.43 8.69 5.33
CA ASN A 113 4.85 7.45 4.84
C ASN A 113 4.71 7.55 3.32
N ILE A 114 5.37 6.66 2.60
CA ILE A 114 5.24 6.52 1.14
C ILE A 114 4.35 5.30 0.89
N TYR A 115 3.23 5.51 0.21
CA TYR A 115 2.27 4.46 -0.10
C TYR A 115 2.53 3.98 -1.52
N ILE A 116 2.77 2.68 -1.72
CA ILE A 116 3.00 2.10 -3.03
C ILE A 116 1.70 1.53 -3.56
N TYR A 117 1.14 2.22 -4.55
CA TYR A 117 -0.13 1.87 -5.18
C TYR A 117 0.14 1.05 -6.43
N ASP A 118 -0.47 -0.13 -6.45
CA ASP A 118 -0.54 -0.97 -7.63
C ASP A 118 -2.02 -1.23 -7.94
N ASN A 119 -2.42 -0.86 -9.16
CA ASN A 119 -3.78 -1.00 -9.66
C ASN A 119 -4.86 -0.48 -8.66
N GLY A 120 -4.63 0.69 -8.08
CA GLY A 120 -5.57 1.36 -7.15
C GLY A 120 -5.54 0.85 -5.70
N THR A 121 -4.69 -0.13 -5.37
CA THR A 121 -4.58 -0.70 -4.02
C THR A 121 -3.19 -0.44 -3.42
N ILE A 122 -3.13 -0.07 -2.13
CA ILE A 122 -1.86 0.13 -1.43
C ILE A 122 -1.26 -1.22 -1.06
N ARG A 123 -0.34 -1.73 -1.87
CA ARG A 123 0.36 -3.02 -1.64
C ARG A 123 1.38 -2.94 -0.52
N SER A 124 2.15 -1.85 -0.52
CA SER A 124 3.25 -1.68 0.42
C SER A 124 3.28 -0.27 0.96
N THR A 125 3.80 -0.09 2.17
CA THR A 125 4.05 1.23 2.76
C THR A 125 5.46 1.31 3.29
N ILE A 126 6.21 2.31 2.84
CA ILE A 126 7.53 2.63 3.38
C ILE A 126 7.35 3.73 4.41
N ARG A 127 7.69 3.43 5.66
CA ARG A 127 7.63 4.35 6.80
C ARG A 127 9.04 4.82 7.11
N LEU A 128 9.38 6.00 6.63
CA LEU A 128 10.62 6.69 6.98
C LEU A 128 10.46 7.35 8.34
N ILE A 129 11.09 6.77 9.36
CA ILE A 129 10.98 7.21 10.75
C ILE A 129 12.23 7.98 11.13
N THR A 130 12.07 9.22 11.57
CA THR A 130 13.18 10.04 12.02
C THR A 130 13.65 9.55 13.39
N THR A 131 14.84 8.96 13.46
CA THR A 131 15.45 8.58 14.74
C THR A 131 16.07 9.80 15.40
N LYS A 132 15.90 9.94 16.71
CA LYS A 132 16.65 10.94 17.49
C LYS A 132 18.16 10.59 17.44
N PRO A 133 19.06 11.57 17.35
CA PRO A 133 20.48 11.29 17.53
C PRO A 133 20.68 10.68 18.92
N LYS A 134 21.46 9.60 19.00
CA LYS A 134 21.89 9.05 20.29
C LYS A 134 22.72 10.15 20.95
N GLN A 135 22.28 10.71 22.07
CA GLN A 135 23.14 11.57 22.86
C GLN A 135 24.33 10.71 23.29
N GLU A 136 25.53 11.06 22.85
CA GLU A 136 26.74 10.54 23.45
C GLU A 136 26.71 10.97 24.92
N SER A 137 26.58 9.99 25.80
CA SER A 137 26.83 10.18 27.21
C SER A 137 28.30 10.56 27.37
N GLU A 138 28.54 11.81 27.77
CA GLU A 138 29.84 12.29 28.26
C GLU A 138 30.37 11.43 29.42
#